data_AF-A0A8D0G5X0-F1
#
_entry.id   AF-A0A8D0G5X0-F1
#
_cell.length_a   1.000
_cell.length_b   1.000
_cell.length_c   1.000
_cell.angle_alpha   90.00
_cell.angle_beta   90.00
_cell.angle_gamma   90.00
#
_symmetry.space_group_name_H-M   'P 1'
#
loop_
_entity.id
_entity.type
_entity.pdbx_description
1 polymer ?
#
loop_
_entity_poly.entity_id
_entity_poly.type
_entity_poly.pdbx_seq_one_letter_code
_entity_poly.pdbx_strand_id
1 'polypeptide(L)'
;MMAAGLLQSERKLPPTLAKVLVYDLLFGKGLHGGGHGKALVLKHQARLRAELARLKVRKKVNCNEDLLELTGETAPALQIPRYVRVNTLKTCMDDVVDFFKRQGYSYLGRAASMEELSSLSGKCFIQDSHLPDLLVFPPRTDFHENQLYTVGHIILQDKASCLPAFLLNPPLGSHVIDACAAPGNKTSHLAAILKNKGQIFAFDLDAKRLTTMSTMLMRAGATCYQLAHQDFLAADPGDPKYSNVKYILLDPSCSGSGMVSRLPGETRTPNSDRLQDLAGFQRKALAHALRFPALQHLVYSTCSLHQEENEDVVWAVLQQHSLVFRLVKVLPSWPHRGLPIFPGAECCLRASPAETLTNGFFVAVLEKQPAGNDRTSSLPV
;
A
#
# COMPACT_ATOMS: atom_id res chain seq x y z
N MET A 1 -14.99 27.67 4.88
CA MET A 1 -13.96 27.97 5.90
C MET A 1 -13.56 29.44 5.90
N MET A 2 -13.06 30.01 4.79
CA MET A 2 -12.73 31.45 4.68
C MET A 2 -13.94 32.35 4.94
N ALA A 3 -15.04 32.13 4.22
CA ALA A 3 -16.30 32.85 4.41
C ALA A 3 -16.94 32.66 5.80
N ALA A 4 -16.62 31.55 6.48
CA ALA A 4 -17.09 31.29 7.85
C ALA A 4 -16.15 31.89 8.93
N GLY A 5 -15.07 32.56 8.53
CA GLY A 5 -14.08 33.16 9.44
C GLY A 5 -13.18 32.16 10.17
N LEU A 6 -13.34 30.85 9.98
CA LEU A 6 -12.65 29.82 10.77
C LEU A 6 -11.11 29.96 10.75
N LEU A 7 -10.51 30.04 9.55
CA LEU A 7 -9.05 30.12 9.41
C LEU A 7 -8.48 31.51 9.78
N GLN A 8 -9.34 32.52 9.84
CA GLN A 8 -8.95 33.87 10.26
C GLN A 8 -8.97 34.01 11.79
N SER A 9 -9.98 33.41 12.44
CA SER A 9 -10.14 33.41 13.89
C SER A 9 -9.25 32.39 14.59
N GLU A 10 -9.02 31.22 13.98
CA GLU A 10 -8.29 30.10 14.61
C GLU A 10 -6.93 29.88 13.96
N ARG A 11 -6.01 30.85 14.12
CA ARG A 11 -4.66 30.82 13.52
C ARG A 11 -3.81 29.61 13.93
N LYS A 12 -4.15 28.97 15.07
CA LYS A 12 -3.49 27.77 15.58
C LYS A 12 -4.01 26.47 14.97
N LEU A 13 -5.09 26.51 14.18
CA LEU A 13 -5.66 25.34 13.51
C LEU A 13 -5.00 25.15 12.14
N PRO A 14 -4.23 24.07 11.91
CA PRO A 14 -3.62 23.83 10.61
C PRO A 14 -4.68 23.75 9.50
N PRO A 15 -4.49 24.41 8.34
CA PRO A 15 -5.51 24.46 7.27
C PRO A 15 -5.93 23.08 6.75
N THR A 16 -5.02 22.11 6.73
CA THR A 16 -5.30 20.72 6.34
C THR A 16 -6.18 20.01 7.35
N LEU A 17 -5.89 20.14 8.64
CA LEU A 17 -6.72 19.61 9.72
C LEU A 17 -8.10 20.29 9.74
N ALA A 18 -8.16 21.61 9.52
CA ALA A 18 -9.41 22.34 9.42
C ALA A 18 -10.30 21.81 8.29
N LYS A 19 -9.72 21.48 7.12
CA LYS A 19 -10.46 20.90 5.99
C LYS A 19 -11.13 19.58 6.38
N VAL A 20 -10.38 18.66 6.98
CA VAL A 20 -10.90 17.34 7.39
C VAL A 20 -12.01 17.49 8.42
N LEU A 21 -11.78 18.25 9.48
CA LEU A 21 -12.78 18.46 10.53
C LEU A 21 -14.05 19.16 10.02
N VAL A 22 -13.91 20.13 9.12
CA VAL A 22 -15.07 20.81 8.52
C VAL A 22 -15.81 19.87 7.57
N TYR A 23 -15.10 19.04 6.82
CA TYR A 23 -15.71 18.01 5.97
C TYR A 23 -16.51 17.02 6.82
N ASP A 24 -15.93 16.46 7.87
CA ASP A 24 -16.59 15.50 8.77
C ASP A 24 -17.79 16.11 9.50
N LEU A 25 -17.71 17.39 9.87
CA LEU A 25 -18.81 18.13 10.50
C LEU A 25 -19.99 18.38 9.56
N LEU A 26 -19.72 18.66 8.28
CA LEU A 26 -20.72 19.13 7.33
C LEU A 26 -21.24 18.03 6.40
N PHE A 27 -20.40 17.08 6.01
CA PHE A 27 -20.67 16.00 5.06
C PHE A 27 -20.51 14.61 5.67
N GLY A 28 -19.80 14.47 6.79
CA GLY A 28 -19.65 13.21 7.52
C GLY A 28 -20.78 12.92 8.51
N LYS A 29 -20.66 11.81 9.25
CA LYS A 29 -21.58 11.43 10.36
C LYS A 29 -21.37 12.24 11.65
N GLY A 30 -20.66 13.38 11.57
CA GLY A 30 -20.25 14.20 12.70
C GLY A 30 -18.76 14.05 13.06
N LEU A 31 -18.29 14.87 14.00
CA LEU A 31 -16.88 14.89 14.44
C LEU A 31 -16.60 13.78 15.47
N HIS A 32 -15.81 12.78 15.09
CA HIS A 32 -15.42 11.65 15.95
C HIS A 32 -14.05 11.91 16.62
N GLY A 33 -13.84 11.42 17.84
CA GLY A 33 -12.64 11.69 18.65
C GLY A 33 -12.67 12.99 19.50
N GLY A 34 -11.71 13.13 20.40
CA GLY A 34 -11.51 14.32 21.26
C GLY A 34 -10.23 15.09 20.91
N GLY A 35 -10.22 16.41 21.09
CA GLY A 35 -9.03 17.23 20.84
C GLY A 35 -9.31 18.72 20.63
N HIS A 36 -8.25 19.54 20.74
CA HIS A 36 -8.34 20.99 20.64
C HIS A 36 -8.94 21.45 19.29
N GLY A 37 -8.55 20.84 18.17
CA GLY A 37 -9.07 21.20 16.85
C GLY A 37 -10.59 20.99 16.69
N LYS A 38 -11.15 19.93 17.27
CA LYS A 38 -12.60 19.67 17.29
C LYS A 38 -13.35 20.78 18.04
N ALA A 39 -12.85 21.17 19.21
CA ALA A 39 -13.45 22.24 20.00
C ALA A 39 -13.43 23.58 19.24
N LEU A 40 -12.32 23.87 18.53
CA LEU A 40 -12.22 25.06 17.68
C LEU A 40 -13.23 25.03 16.53
N VAL A 41 -13.35 23.93 15.79
CA VAL A 41 -14.29 23.83 14.66
C VAL A 41 -15.76 23.88 15.12
N LEU A 42 -16.08 23.28 16.27
CA LEU A 42 -17.44 23.34 16.84
C LEU A 42 -17.87 24.76 17.23
N LYS A 43 -16.95 25.62 17.68
CA LYS A 43 -17.26 27.05 17.94
C LYS A 43 -17.79 27.78 16.70
N HIS A 44 -17.40 27.34 15.51
CA HIS A 44 -17.80 27.94 14.22
C HIS A 44 -18.90 27.14 13.50
N GLN A 45 -19.47 26.10 14.13
CA GLN A 45 -20.42 25.18 13.50
C GLN A 45 -21.63 25.88 12.87
N ALA A 46 -22.24 26.83 13.59
CA ALA A 46 -23.42 27.56 13.10
C ALA A 46 -23.10 28.36 11.82
N ARG A 47 -21.95 29.05 11.79
CA ARG A 47 -21.48 29.82 10.63
C ARG A 47 -21.13 28.92 9.46
N LEU A 48 -20.46 27.78 9.73
CA LEU A 48 -20.12 26.78 8.73
C LEU A 48 -21.36 26.18 8.08
N ARG A 49 -22.39 25.84 8.87
CA ARG A 49 -23.69 25.36 8.36
C ARG A 49 -24.45 26.44 7.57
N ALA A 50 -24.43 27.69 8.02
CA ALA A 50 -25.03 28.80 7.29
C ALA A 50 -24.35 29.04 5.94
N GLU A 51 -23.01 28.97 5.89
CA GLU A 51 -22.25 29.06 4.63
C GLU A 51 -22.54 27.88 3.68
N LEU A 52 -22.70 26.67 4.22
CA LEU A 52 -23.10 25.51 3.44
C LEU A 52 -24.51 25.69 2.85
N ALA A 53 -25.47 26.18 3.63
CA ALA A 53 -26.81 26.48 3.13
C ALA A 53 -26.78 27.55 2.02
N ARG A 54 -26.00 28.63 2.20
CA ARG A 54 -25.78 29.65 1.15
C ARG A 54 -25.11 29.06 -0.09
N LEU A 55 -24.21 28.10 0.09
CA LEU A 55 -23.54 27.42 -1.02
C LEU A 55 -24.52 26.55 -1.81
N LYS A 56 -25.40 25.81 -1.13
CA LYS A 56 -26.48 25.03 -1.75
C LYS A 56 -27.42 25.88 -2.60
N VAL A 57 -27.88 27.01 -2.04
CA VAL A 57 -28.73 27.97 -2.77
C VAL A 57 -28.01 28.51 -4.01
N ARG A 58 -26.75 28.94 -3.87
CA ARG A 58 -25.94 29.44 -5.00
C ARG A 58 -25.73 28.38 -6.08
N LYS A 59 -25.58 27.12 -5.69
CA LYS A 59 -25.36 25.99 -6.59
C LYS A 59 -26.65 25.29 -7.04
N LYS A 60 -27.82 25.77 -6.60
CA LYS A 60 -29.15 25.24 -6.91
C LYS A 60 -29.30 23.74 -6.59
N VAL A 61 -28.80 23.32 -5.42
CA VAL A 61 -28.89 21.93 -4.95
C VAL A 61 -29.60 21.81 -3.61
N ASN A 62 -30.20 20.63 -3.36
CA ASN A 62 -31.09 20.42 -2.22
C ASN A 62 -30.42 19.62 -1.09
N CYS A 63 -29.50 18.70 -1.42
CA CYS A 63 -28.76 17.93 -0.41
C CYS A 63 -27.26 18.25 -0.44
N ASN A 64 -26.51 17.76 0.55
CA ASN A 64 -25.07 18.03 0.66
C ASN A 64 -24.31 17.25 -0.42
N GLU A 65 -24.82 16.09 -0.75
CA GLU A 65 -24.27 15.10 -1.67
C GLU A 65 -24.20 15.67 -3.10
N ASP A 66 -25.24 16.39 -3.53
CA ASP A 66 -25.29 17.09 -4.81
C ASP A 66 -24.15 18.13 -4.98
N LEU A 67 -23.64 18.72 -3.88
CA LEU A 67 -22.50 19.64 -3.94
C LEU A 67 -21.19 18.92 -4.29
N LEU A 68 -21.09 17.63 -3.97
CA LEU A 68 -19.93 16.78 -4.26
C LEU A 68 -19.95 16.28 -5.71
N GLU A 69 -21.15 16.12 -6.30
CA GLU A 69 -21.32 15.71 -7.69
C GLU A 69 -21.05 16.85 -8.69
N LEU A 70 -21.29 18.10 -8.31
CA LEU A 70 -21.06 19.29 -9.15
C LEU A 70 -19.58 19.67 -9.30
N THR A 71 -18.70 19.16 -8.44
CA THR A 71 -17.24 19.25 -8.64
C THR A 71 -16.85 18.10 -9.54
N GLY A 72 -16.93 18.33 -10.85
CA GLY A 72 -16.79 17.32 -11.89
C GLY A 72 -15.68 16.29 -11.67
N GLU A 73 -15.96 15.10 -12.21
CA GLU A 73 -15.28 13.80 -12.08
C GLU A 73 -15.83 12.92 -10.95
N THR A 74 -16.77 12.03 -11.28
CA THR A 74 -16.44 10.62 -11.58
C THR A 74 -17.71 9.83 -11.88
N ALA A 75 -17.62 8.88 -12.82
CA ALA A 75 -18.46 7.68 -12.81
C ALA A 75 -18.52 7.12 -11.37
N PRO A 76 -19.60 6.46 -10.91
CA PRO A 76 -19.74 6.03 -9.51
C PRO A 76 -18.42 5.43 -9.04
N ALA A 77 -17.72 6.12 -8.14
CA ALA A 77 -16.35 5.79 -7.79
C ALA A 77 -16.31 4.31 -7.40
N LEU A 78 -15.63 3.48 -8.19
CA LEU A 78 -15.48 2.04 -7.95
C LEU A 78 -15.05 1.87 -6.50
N GLN A 79 -15.98 1.40 -5.66
CA GLN A 79 -15.73 1.30 -4.24
C GLN A 79 -14.90 0.05 -4.00
N ILE A 80 -13.61 0.25 -3.75
CA ILE A 80 -12.69 -0.85 -3.42
C ILE A 80 -13.20 -1.56 -2.16
N PRO A 81 -13.30 -2.90 -2.16
CA PRO A 81 -13.63 -3.67 -0.96
C PRO A 81 -12.66 -3.41 0.19
N ARG A 82 -13.11 -3.67 1.42
CA ARG A 82 -12.24 -3.60 2.60
C ARG A 82 -11.44 -4.89 2.71
N TYR A 83 -10.14 -4.79 2.42
CA TYR A 83 -9.19 -5.88 2.61
C TYR A 83 -8.63 -5.90 4.05
N VAL A 84 -8.59 -7.09 4.63
CA VAL A 84 -8.16 -7.36 6.00
C VAL A 84 -7.23 -8.57 5.99
N ARG A 85 -5.93 -8.34 6.18
CA ARG A 85 -4.94 -9.42 6.28
C ARG A 85 -4.97 -10.00 7.68
N VAL A 86 -5.10 -11.32 7.77
CA VAL A 86 -4.97 -12.08 9.02
C VAL A 86 -3.51 -12.13 9.41
N ASN A 87 -3.21 -11.78 10.67
CA ASN A 87 -1.85 -11.83 11.18
C ASN A 87 -1.53 -13.21 11.75
N THR A 88 -0.89 -14.04 10.92
CA THR A 88 -0.55 -15.43 11.25
C THR A 88 0.51 -15.58 12.36
N LEU A 89 1.10 -14.48 12.84
CA LEU A 89 1.94 -14.49 14.05
C LEU A 89 1.13 -14.61 15.34
N LYS A 90 -0.14 -14.20 15.33
CA LYS A 90 -0.95 -14.06 16.56
C LYS A 90 -2.23 -14.89 16.56
N THR A 91 -2.73 -15.26 15.38
CA THR A 91 -4.01 -15.94 15.20
C THR A 91 -3.97 -16.79 13.91
N CYS A 92 -4.95 -17.65 13.69
CA CYS A 92 -5.17 -18.29 12.40
C CYS A 92 -6.42 -17.74 11.69
N MET A 93 -6.62 -18.14 10.43
CA MET A 93 -7.80 -17.76 9.64
C MET A 93 -9.11 -18.19 10.31
N ASP A 94 -9.17 -19.44 10.80
CA ASP A 94 -10.38 -20.02 11.39
C ASP A 94 -10.87 -19.23 12.61
N ASP A 95 -9.96 -18.84 13.51
CA ASP A 95 -10.28 -18.04 14.70
C ASP A 95 -10.86 -16.66 14.33
N VAL A 96 -10.31 -16.02 13.28
CA VAL A 96 -10.80 -14.73 12.79
C VAL A 96 -12.17 -14.88 12.15
N VAL A 97 -12.37 -15.92 11.34
CA VAL A 97 -13.66 -16.24 10.72
C VAL A 97 -14.72 -16.48 11.79
N ASP A 98 -14.41 -17.28 12.81
CA ASP A 98 -15.33 -17.56 13.91
C ASP A 98 -15.64 -16.34 14.77
N PHE A 99 -14.65 -15.46 14.99
CA PHE A 99 -14.88 -14.18 15.66
C PHE A 99 -15.91 -13.33 14.90
N PHE A 100 -15.75 -13.16 13.58
CA PHE A 100 -16.69 -12.37 12.79
C PHE A 100 -18.07 -13.02 12.70
N LYS A 101 -18.16 -14.36 12.63
CA LYS A 101 -19.43 -15.09 12.71
C LYS A 101 -20.18 -14.81 14.00
N ARG A 102 -19.49 -14.79 15.15
CA ARG A 102 -20.09 -14.42 16.45
C ARG A 102 -20.57 -12.97 16.52
N GLN A 103 -19.98 -12.07 15.71
CA GLN A 103 -20.41 -10.68 15.54
C GLN A 103 -21.58 -10.52 14.53
N GLY A 104 -22.13 -11.64 14.06
CA GLY A 104 -23.25 -11.69 13.12
C GLY A 104 -22.86 -11.50 11.66
N TYR A 105 -21.59 -11.73 11.30
CA TYR A 105 -21.18 -11.79 9.90
C TYR A 105 -21.40 -13.19 9.31
N SER A 106 -21.70 -13.25 8.02
CA SER A 106 -21.82 -14.47 7.23
C SER A 106 -20.56 -14.67 6.40
N TYR A 107 -19.87 -15.78 6.60
CA TYR A 107 -18.68 -16.17 5.83
C TYR A 107 -19.11 -16.91 4.56
N LEU A 108 -18.69 -16.42 3.41
CA LEU A 108 -19.08 -16.96 2.09
C LEU A 108 -18.07 -17.97 1.52
N GLY A 109 -17.06 -18.38 2.28
CA GLY A 109 -16.00 -19.26 1.81
C GLY A 109 -14.87 -18.50 1.10
N ARG A 110 -14.30 -19.10 0.06
CA ARG A 110 -13.22 -18.52 -0.75
C ARG A 110 -13.77 -18.05 -2.08
N ALA A 111 -13.39 -16.84 -2.47
CA ALA A 111 -13.85 -16.22 -3.70
C ALA A 111 -13.45 -17.05 -4.92
N ALA A 112 -14.43 -17.34 -5.76
CA ALA A 112 -14.21 -17.99 -7.05
C ALA A 112 -13.91 -16.98 -8.16
N SER A 113 -14.42 -15.75 -8.05
CA SER A 113 -14.28 -14.72 -9.06
C SER A 113 -14.27 -13.30 -8.48
N MET A 114 -13.98 -12.29 -9.31
CA MET A 114 -13.99 -10.89 -8.89
C MET A 114 -15.42 -10.33 -8.74
N GLU A 115 -16.40 -10.91 -9.43
CA GLU A 115 -17.82 -10.55 -9.33
C GLU A 115 -18.38 -10.86 -7.93
N GLU A 116 -17.92 -11.92 -7.28
CA GLU A 116 -18.28 -12.21 -5.89
C GLU A 116 -17.77 -11.13 -4.93
N LEU A 117 -16.58 -10.57 -5.20
CA LEU A 117 -16.01 -9.50 -4.38
C LEU A 117 -16.76 -8.18 -4.55
N SER A 118 -17.20 -7.85 -5.77
CA SER A 118 -17.92 -6.61 -6.08
C SER A 118 -19.37 -6.62 -5.61
N SER A 119 -19.98 -7.81 -5.48
CA SER A 119 -21.35 -7.98 -4.98
C SER A 119 -21.46 -8.09 -3.46
N LEU A 120 -20.33 -8.08 -2.73
CA LEU A 120 -20.31 -8.09 -1.26
C LEU A 120 -21.10 -6.91 -0.68
N SER A 121 -22.09 -7.24 0.14
CA SER A 121 -22.93 -6.27 0.83
C SER A 121 -23.33 -6.77 2.22
N GLY A 122 -23.90 -5.88 3.03
CA GLY A 122 -24.38 -6.20 4.37
C GLY A 122 -23.27 -6.68 5.32
N LYS A 123 -23.59 -7.69 6.14
CA LYS A 123 -22.62 -8.36 7.03
C LYS A 123 -22.08 -9.64 6.40
N CYS A 124 -21.70 -9.61 5.13
CA CYS A 124 -21.03 -10.74 4.48
C CYS A 124 -19.53 -10.49 4.38
N PHE A 125 -18.73 -11.56 4.34
CA PHE A 125 -17.30 -11.47 4.05
C PHE A 125 -16.82 -12.78 3.43
N ILE A 126 -15.72 -12.70 2.69
CA ILE A 126 -15.20 -13.81 1.88
C ILE A 126 -13.67 -13.81 1.94
N GLN A 127 -13.05 -14.97 1.76
CA GLN A 127 -11.61 -15.10 1.64
C GLN A 127 -11.16 -14.81 0.21
N ASP A 128 -10.02 -14.14 0.06
CA ASP A 128 -9.45 -13.81 -1.24
C ASP A 128 -9.03 -15.06 -2.05
N SER A 129 -9.14 -14.96 -3.38
CA SER A 129 -8.76 -16.05 -4.29
C SER A 129 -7.24 -16.22 -4.44
N HIS A 130 -6.46 -15.14 -4.34
CA HIS A 130 -5.01 -15.16 -4.57
C HIS A 130 -4.22 -15.30 -3.27
N LEU A 131 -4.65 -14.63 -2.21
CA LEU A 131 -3.92 -14.53 -0.96
C LEU A 131 -4.60 -15.33 0.15
N PRO A 132 -3.96 -16.38 0.69
CA PRO A 132 -4.60 -17.30 1.64
C PRO A 132 -5.00 -16.60 2.94
N ASP A 133 -4.20 -15.63 3.40
CA ASP A 133 -4.41 -14.95 4.68
C ASP A 133 -5.15 -13.61 4.54
N LEU A 134 -5.96 -13.44 3.48
CA LEU A 134 -6.66 -12.19 3.20
C LEU A 134 -8.19 -12.39 3.19
N LEU A 135 -8.87 -11.62 4.02
CA LEU A 135 -10.33 -11.50 4.04
C LEU A 135 -10.77 -10.23 3.34
N VAL A 136 -11.93 -10.31 2.70
CA VAL A 136 -12.55 -9.23 1.92
C VAL A 136 -13.94 -8.95 2.47
N PHE A 137 -14.17 -7.68 2.80
CA PHE A 137 -15.41 -7.17 3.35
C PHE A 137 -16.02 -6.12 2.41
N PRO A 138 -17.33 -5.85 2.52
CA PRO A 138 -17.99 -4.78 1.79
C PRO A 138 -17.26 -3.44 1.94
N PRO A 139 -17.29 -2.58 0.92
CA PRO A 139 -16.71 -1.25 1.01
C PRO A 139 -17.25 -0.47 2.21
N ARG A 140 -16.45 0.46 2.73
CA ARG A 140 -16.76 1.31 3.90
C ARG A 140 -16.91 0.57 5.24
N THR A 141 -16.68 -0.74 5.28
CA THR A 141 -16.52 -1.43 6.57
C THR A 141 -15.28 -0.90 7.29
N ASP A 142 -15.48 -0.47 8.53
CA ASP A 142 -14.42 0.07 9.39
C ASP A 142 -14.14 -0.89 10.55
N PHE A 143 -12.86 -1.19 10.75
CA PHE A 143 -12.36 -2.04 11.82
C PHE A 143 -11.30 -1.36 12.68
N HIS A 144 -11.09 -0.05 12.54
CA HIS A 144 -10.09 0.68 13.35
C HIS A 144 -10.35 0.58 14.86
N GLU A 145 -11.61 0.40 15.28
CA GLU A 145 -12.01 0.18 16.68
C GLU A 145 -12.26 -1.31 17.01
N ASN A 146 -12.14 -2.21 16.03
CA ASN A 146 -12.38 -3.63 16.24
C ASN A 146 -11.30 -4.24 17.14
N GLN A 147 -11.71 -5.10 18.09
CA GLN A 147 -10.79 -5.73 19.03
C GLN A 147 -9.66 -6.51 18.34
N LEU A 148 -9.95 -7.23 17.26
CA LEU A 148 -8.92 -7.95 16.51
C LEU A 148 -7.89 -7.00 15.89
N TYR A 149 -8.30 -5.80 15.48
CA TYR A 149 -7.38 -4.80 14.92
C TYR A 149 -6.53 -4.15 16.01
N THR A 150 -7.15 -3.75 17.13
CA THR A 150 -6.44 -3.07 18.23
C THR A 150 -5.41 -3.98 18.88
N VAL A 151 -5.70 -5.28 18.99
CA VAL A 151 -4.75 -6.29 19.47
C VAL A 151 -3.86 -6.87 18.37
N GLY A 152 -3.98 -6.44 17.12
CA GLY A 152 -3.08 -6.83 16.02
C GLY A 152 -3.28 -8.25 15.46
N HIS A 153 -4.43 -8.88 15.68
CA HIS A 153 -4.81 -10.15 15.04
C HIS A 153 -5.17 -9.96 13.55
N ILE A 154 -5.64 -8.75 13.20
CA ILE A 154 -5.89 -8.36 11.82
C ILE A 154 -5.16 -7.05 11.48
N ILE A 155 -4.79 -6.91 10.21
CA ILE A 155 -4.10 -5.74 9.67
C ILE A 155 -4.88 -5.23 8.46
N LEU A 156 -5.24 -3.95 8.48
CA LEU A 156 -5.92 -3.30 7.36
C LEU A 156 -4.89 -2.99 6.27
N GLN A 157 -4.91 -3.78 5.19
CA GLN A 157 -3.96 -3.68 4.11
C GLN A 157 -4.63 -4.02 2.79
N ASP A 158 -4.49 -3.13 1.81
CA ASP A 158 -4.96 -3.36 0.43
C ASP A 158 -4.35 -4.65 -0.15
N LYS A 159 -5.13 -5.38 -0.96
CA LYS A 159 -4.72 -6.64 -1.59
C LYS A 159 -3.46 -6.49 -2.43
N ALA A 160 -3.33 -5.43 -3.23
CA ALA A 160 -2.14 -5.20 -4.05
C ALA A 160 -0.91 -4.90 -3.19
N SER A 161 -1.09 -4.19 -2.06
CA SER A 161 -0.02 -3.95 -1.07
C SER A 161 0.45 -5.22 -0.35
N CYS A 162 -0.33 -6.31 -0.39
CA CYS A 162 0.08 -7.61 0.15
C CYS A 162 0.97 -8.40 -0.82
N LEU A 163 0.90 -8.14 -2.13
CA LEU A 163 1.62 -8.89 -3.16
C LEU A 163 3.14 -8.88 -2.98
N PRO A 164 3.82 -7.76 -2.66
CA PRO A 164 5.29 -7.76 -2.66
C PRO A 164 5.92 -8.74 -1.67
N ALA A 165 5.43 -8.77 -0.43
CA ALA A 165 5.91 -9.72 0.57
C ALA A 165 5.50 -11.16 0.23
N PHE A 166 4.25 -11.37 -0.23
CA PHE A 166 3.76 -12.68 -0.66
C PHE A 166 4.56 -13.27 -1.82
N LEU A 167 4.96 -12.45 -2.79
CA LEU A 167 5.72 -12.87 -3.96
C LEU A 167 7.21 -13.03 -3.68
N LEU A 168 7.77 -12.27 -2.72
CA LEU A 168 9.15 -12.47 -2.27
C LEU A 168 9.30 -13.80 -1.51
N ASN A 169 8.27 -14.20 -0.75
CA ASN A 169 8.15 -15.48 -0.04
C ASN A 169 9.46 -16.02 0.56
N PRO A 170 10.17 -15.25 1.41
CA PRO A 170 11.46 -15.68 1.93
C PRO A 170 11.31 -16.93 2.80
N PRO A 171 12.18 -17.95 2.66
CA PRO A 171 12.17 -19.14 3.50
C PRO A 171 12.42 -18.81 4.97
N LEU A 172 11.88 -19.65 5.87
CA LEU A 172 12.09 -19.52 7.31
C LEU A 172 13.59 -19.46 7.64
N GLY A 173 13.98 -18.54 8.52
CA GLY A 173 15.37 -18.37 8.95
C GLY A 173 16.23 -17.52 8.00
N SER A 174 15.71 -17.11 6.84
CA SER A 174 16.48 -16.28 5.89
C SER A 174 16.64 -14.83 6.36
N HIS A 175 17.61 -14.13 5.75
CA HIS A 175 17.85 -12.71 5.97
C HIS A 175 17.26 -11.91 4.81
N VAL A 176 16.50 -10.88 5.16
CA VAL A 176 15.72 -10.06 4.24
C VAL A 176 16.05 -8.59 4.47
N ILE A 177 16.13 -7.80 3.41
CA ILE A 177 16.08 -6.33 3.53
C ILE A 177 14.70 -5.84 3.10
N ASP A 178 14.12 -4.95 3.89
CA ASP A 178 13.02 -4.08 3.49
C ASP A 178 13.60 -2.66 3.34
N ALA A 179 13.81 -2.24 2.08
CA ALA A 179 14.65 -1.09 1.75
C ALA A 179 13.97 0.28 2.00
N CYS A 180 12.63 0.31 2.05
CA CYS A 180 11.83 1.51 2.26
C CYS A 180 10.60 1.13 3.12
N ALA A 181 10.87 0.80 4.37
CA ALA A 181 10.03 -0.13 5.12
C ALA A 181 8.84 0.52 5.84
N ALA A 182 8.96 1.78 6.25
CA ALA A 182 7.92 2.40 7.06
C ALA A 182 6.66 2.67 6.22
N PRO A 183 5.43 2.59 6.76
CA PRO A 183 5.07 2.39 8.17
C PRO A 183 5.03 0.91 8.60
N GLY A 184 5.58 -0.04 7.83
CA GLY A 184 5.79 -1.42 8.29
C GLY A 184 4.72 -2.44 7.92
N ASN A 185 3.75 -2.09 7.07
CA ASN A 185 2.74 -3.05 6.61
C ASN A 185 3.37 -4.25 5.89
N LYS A 186 4.30 -4.00 4.96
CA LYS A 186 5.01 -5.05 4.22
C LYS A 186 6.02 -5.77 5.11
N THR A 187 6.73 -5.05 5.98
CA THR A 187 7.65 -5.65 6.97
C THR A 187 6.93 -6.59 7.94
N SER A 188 5.75 -6.22 8.44
CA SER A 188 4.94 -7.11 9.30
C SER A 188 4.46 -8.36 8.54
N HIS A 189 4.22 -8.24 7.24
CA HIS A 189 3.86 -9.38 6.39
C HIS A 189 5.07 -10.31 6.19
N LEU A 190 6.26 -9.76 5.93
CA LEU A 190 7.51 -10.52 5.88
C LEU A 190 7.78 -11.26 7.19
N ALA A 191 7.58 -10.61 8.34
CA ALA A 191 7.74 -11.24 9.66
C ALA A 191 6.79 -12.43 9.85
N ALA A 192 5.54 -12.31 9.36
CA ALA A 192 4.56 -13.39 9.38
C ALA A 192 4.96 -14.57 8.49
N ILE A 193 5.43 -14.30 7.26
CA ILE A 193 5.95 -15.34 6.34
C ILE A 193 7.14 -16.07 6.96
N LEU A 194 8.06 -15.33 7.58
CA LEU A 194 9.23 -15.86 8.29
C LEU A 194 8.88 -16.55 9.62
N LYS A 195 7.63 -16.45 10.10
CA LYS A 195 7.20 -16.91 11.43
C LYS A 195 8.14 -16.44 12.55
N ASN A 196 8.58 -15.18 12.46
CA ASN A 196 9.58 -14.60 13.36
C ASN A 196 10.95 -15.34 13.40
N LYS A 197 11.29 -16.14 12.38
CA LYS A 197 12.58 -16.83 12.27
C LYS A 197 13.42 -16.22 11.15
N GLY A 198 14.62 -15.76 11.49
CA GLY A 198 15.53 -15.07 10.57
C GLY A 198 15.72 -13.62 10.98
N GLN A 199 16.06 -12.76 10.01
CA GLN A 199 16.34 -11.35 10.27
C GLN A 199 15.82 -10.47 9.14
N ILE A 200 15.08 -9.43 9.48
CA ILE A 200 14.64 -8.37 8.56
C ILE A 200 15.42 -7.09 8.90
N PHE A 201 16.19 -6.56 7.96
CA PHE A 201 16.81 -5.25 8.06
C PHE A 201 15.89 -4.23 7.39
N ALA A 202 15.26 -3.37 8.18
CA ALA A 202 14.23 -2.44 7.73
C ALA A 202 14.76 -1.00 7.74
N PHE A 203 14.87 -0.40 6.56
CA PHE A 203 15.41 0.95 6.37
C PHE A 203 14.29 1.95 6.12
N ASP A 204 14.38 3.12 6.73
CA ASP A 204 13.61 4.30 6.34
C ASP A 204 14.34 5.57 6.79
N LEU A 205 14.13 6.68 6.08
CA LEU A 205 14.73 7.98 6.39
C LEU A 205 13.86 8.84 7.33
N ASP A 206 12.57 8.55 7.42
CA ASP A 206 11.64 9.35 8.21
C ASP A 206 11.48 8.77 9.62
N ALA A 207 12.06 9.46 10.60
CA ALA A 207 11.99 9.07 12.01
C ALA A 207 10.56 8.97 12.57
N LYS A 208 9.62 9.80 12.07
CA LYS A 208 8.21 9.74 12.49
C LYS A 208 7.55 8.49 11.92
N ARG A 209 7.79 8.17 10.65
CA ARG A 209 7.29 6.93 10.04
C ARG A 209 7.90 5.70 10.71
N LEU A 210 9.17 5.73 11.11
CA LEU A 210 9.80 4.67 11.89
C LEU A 210 9.18 4.49 13.28
N THR A 211 8.78 5.58 13.94
CA THR A 211 8.05 5.51 15.22
C THR A 211 6.70 4.81 15.04
N THR A 212 5.96 5.19 13.99
CA THR A 212 4.71 4.51 13.60
C THR A 212 4.96 3.03 13.29
N MET A 213 6.01 2.73 12.53
CA MET A 213 6.41 1.37 12.19
C MET A 213 6.72 0.52 13.42
N SER A 214 7.50 1.05 14.37
CA SER A 214 7.81 0.37 15.63
C SER A 214 6.53 0.00 16.39
N THR A 215 5.58 0.93 16.48
CA THR A 215 4.27 0.70 17.11
C THR A 215 3.47 -0.38 16.37
N MET A 216 3.45 -0.33 15.04
CA MET A 216 2.72 -1.29 14.20
C MET A 216 3.31 -2.70 14.28
N LEU A 217 4.65 -2.82 14.25
CA LEU A 217 5.36 -4.09 14.36
C LEU A 217 5.20 -4.71 15.75
N MET A 218 5.30 -3.91 16.80
CA MET A 218 5.05 -4.35 18.18
C MET A 218 3.62 -4.88 18.32
N ARG A 219 2.61 -4.14 17.83
CA ARG A 219 1.20 -4.58 17.84
C ARG A 219 1.00 -5.88 17.05
N ALA A 220 1.66 -6.00 15.90
CA ALA A 220 1.64 -7.21 15.07
C ALA A 220 2.42 -8.39 15.69
N GLY A 221 3.18 -8.19 16.78
CA GLY A 221 3.98 -9.25 17.39
C GLY A 221 5.17 -9.69 16.55
N ALA A 222 5.65 -8.83 15.64
CA ALA A 222 6.89 -9.08 14.92
C ALA A 222 8.08 -8.97 15.88
N THR A 223 9.06 -9.88 15.76
CA THR A 223 10.27 -9.87 16.60
C THR A 223 11.56 -10.03 15.82
N CYS A 224 11.50 -10.47 14.56
CA CYS A 224 12.67 -10.76 13.74
C CYS A 224 13.10 -9.56 12.87
N TYR A 225 13.12 -8.34 13.41
CA TYR A 225 13.48 -7.14 12.64
C TYR A 225 14.49 -6.25 13.36
N GLN A 226 15.27 -5.51 12.57
CA GLN A 226 16.16 -4.44 13.02
C GLN A 226 15.80 -3.19 12.22
N LEU A 227 15.38 -2.14 12.93
CA LEU A 227 15.11 -0.84 12.32
C LEU A 227 16.41 -0.08 12.12
N ALA A 228 16.60 0.48 10.92
CA ALA A 228 17.69 1.36 10.57
C ALA A 228 17.11 2.70 10.13
N HIS A 229 17.33 3.75 10.94
CA HIS A 229 17.07 5.13 10.53
C HIS A 229 18.22 5.60 9.63
N GLN A 230 18.18 5.19 8.38
CA GLN A 230 19.27 5.36 7.43
C GLN A 230 18.72 5.41 6.00
N ASP A 231 19.39 6.17 5.13
CA ASP A 231 19.18 6.05 3.67
C ASP A 231 19.62 4.65 3.23
N PHE A 232 18.74 3.91 2.56
CA PHE A 232 19.08 2.62 1.99
C PHE A 232 20.26 2.72 1.01
N LEU A 233 20.39 3.81 0.25
CA LEU A 233 21.52 4.01 -0.67
C LEU A 233 22.86 4.16 0.06
N ALA A 234 22.84 4.47 1.35
CA ALA A 234 24.03 4.56 2.21
C ALA A 234 24.35 3.25 2.93
N ALA A 235 23.51 2.21 2.82
CA ALA A 235 23.84 0.90 3.33
C ALA A 235 24.93 0.29 2.45
N ASP A 236 26.06 -0.12 3.03
CA ASP A 236 27.12 -0.77 2.25
C ASP A 236 26.75 -2.24 1.98
N PRO A 237 26.57 -2.67 0.72
CA PRO A 237 26.29 -4.07 0.40
C PRO A 237 27.41 -5.04 0.81
N GLY A 238 28.64 -4.54 1.02
CA GLY A 238 29.79 -5.29 1.49
C GLY A 238 29.87 -5.47 3.02
N ASP A 239 28.99 -4.82 3.79
CA ASP A 239 28.98 -4.94 5.25
C ASP A 239 28.70 -6.41 5.65
N PRO A 240 29.54 -7.02 6.51
CA PRO A 240 29.38 -8.41 6.93
C PRO A 240 28.00 -8.75 7.48
N LYS A 241 27.27 -7.79 8.08
CA LYS A 241 25.92 -8.02 8.60
C LYS A 241 24.92 -8.39 7.50
N TYR A 242 25.14 -7.92 6.27
CA TYR A 242 24.26 -8.18 5.12
C TYR A 242 24.74 -9.34 4.23
N SER A 243 25.86 -9.98 4.56
CA SER A 243 26.47 -11.07 3.77
C SER A 243 25.51 -12.24 3.47
N ASN A 244 24.52 -12.47 4.33
CA ASN A 244 23.53 -13.54 4.19
C ASN A 244 22.18 -13.08 3.61
N VAL A 245 22.05 -11.81 3.22
CA VAL A 245 20.79 -11.28 2.65
C VAL A 245 20.58 -11.85 1.25
N LYS A 246 19.57 -12.71 1.12
CA LYS A 246 19.19 -13.35 -0.15
C LYS A 246 17.91 -12.77 -0.75
N TYR A 247 17.17 -11.99 0.03
CA TYR A 247 15.84 -11.50 -0.33
C TYR A 247 15.76 -10.01 -0.05
N ILE A 248 15.29 -9.23 -1.03
CA ILE A 248 15.07 -7.78 -0.86
C ILE A 248 13.67 -7.41 -1.30
N LEU A 249 12.96 -6.68 -0.44
CA LEU A 249 11.74 -5.97 -0.79
C LEU A 249 12.08 -4.49 -0.97
N LEU A 250 11.79 -3.95 -2.15
CA LEU A 250 12.01 -2.55 -2.49
C LEU A 250 10.67 -1.90 -2.89
N ASP A 251 10.06 -1.20 -1.93
CA ASP A 251 8.82 -0.44 -2.10
C ASP A 251 9.07 1.06 -1.87
N PRO A 252 9.77 1.75 -2.80
CA PRO A 252 10.21 3.11 -2.61
C PRO A 252 9.06 4.12 -2.63
N SER A 253 9.37 5.33 -2.14
CA SER A 253 8.49 6.49 -2.32
C SER A 253 8.10 6.65 -3.80
N CYS A 254 6.80 6.82 -4.03
CA CYS A 254 6.19 6.88 -5.35
C CYS A 254 5.29 8.13 -5.46
N SER A 255 4.79 8.46 -6.66
CA SER A 255 3.81 9.55 -6.85
C SER A 255 2.50 9.33 -6.10
N GLY A 256 2.19 8.08 -5.77
CA GLY A 256 0.98 7.61 -5.10
C GLY A 256 -0.23 7.61 -6.01
N SER A 257 -0.06 7.70 -7.34
CA SER A 257 -1.14 7.95 -8.32
C SER A 257 -2.20 6.85 -8.38
N GLY A 258 -1.90 5.67 -7.84
CA GLY A 258 -2.84 4.56 -7.72
C GLY A 258 -3.74 4.59 -6.49
N MET A 259 -3.50 5.44 -5.50
CA MET A 259 -4.31 5.47 -4.27
C MET A 259 -5.68 6.14 -4.50
N VAL A 260 -6.77 5.41 -4.29
CA VAL A 260 -8.15 5.93 -4.49
C VAL A 260 -8.58 6.88 -3.37
N SER A 261 -8.13 6.65 -2.14
CA SER A 261 -8.40 7.52 -1.00
C SER A 261 -7.16 8.36 -0.68
N ARG A 262 -7.01 9.50 -1.35
CA ARG A 262 -5.99 10.49 -0.97
C ARG A 262 -6.55 11.52 0.00
N LEU A 263 -5.66 12.09 0.81
CA LEU A 263 -6.00 13.21 1.69
C LEU A 263 -6.45 14.42 0.83
N PRO A 264 -7.44 15.21 1.28
CA PRO A 264 -7.90 16.39 0.57
C PRO A 264 -6.75 17.41 0.35
N GLY A 265 -6.22 17.50 -0.87
CA GLY A 265 -5.16 18.44 -1.26
C GLY A 265 -4.02 17.86 -2.08
N GLU A 266 -3.94 16.54 -2.26
CA GLU A 266 -2.97 15.93 -3.17
C GLU A 266 -3.47 16.02 -4.62
N THR A 267 -2.73 16.74 -5.48
CA THR A 267 -3.04 16.82 -6.92
C THR A 267 -2.92 15.44 -7.56
N ARG A 268 -3.91 15.07 -8.39
CA ARG A 268 -3.96 13.76 -9.09
C ARG A 268 -2.71 13.50 -9.93
N THR A 269 -2.12 14.56 -10.47
CA THR A 269 -0.88 14.52 -11.25
C THR A 269 0.26 15.12 -10.43
N PRO A 270 1.35 14.37 -10.19
CA PRO A 270 2.61 15.00 -9.82
C PRO A 270 3.04 15.95 -10.95
N ASN A 271 3.70 17.06 -10.62
CA ASN A 271 4.42 17.83 -11.64
C ASN A 271 5.49 16.92 -12.28
N SER A 272 5.73 17.08 -13.58
CA SER A 272 6.68 16.27 -14.38
C SER A 272 8.04 16.13 -13.69
N ASP A 273 8.57 17.24 -13.15
CA ASP A 273 9.87 17.25 -12.48
C ASP A 273 9.91 16.30 -11.27
N ARG A 274 8.86 16.32 -10.43
CA ARG A 274 8.76 15.43 -9.26
C ARG A 274 8.66 13.97 -9.69
N LEU A 275 7.94 13.68 -10.76
CA LEU A 275 7.80 12.32 -11.27
C LEU A 275 9.15 11.77 -11.75
N GLN A 276 9.92 12.60 -12.46
CA GLN A 276 11.27 12.29 -12.92
C GLN A 276 12.27 12.12 -11.76
N ASP A 277 12.20 12.96 -10.74
CA ASP A 277 13.02 12.84 -9.53
C ASP A 277 12.75 11.53 -8.78
N LEU A 278 11.47 11.18 -8.61
CA LEU A 278 11.04 9.93 -8.00
C LEU A 278 11.53 8.71 -8.80
N ALA A 279 11.31 8.70 -10.12
CA ALA A 279 11.82 7.66 -11.01
C ALA A 279 13.36 7.56 -10.96
N GLY A 280 14.04 8.69 -10.89
CA GLY A 280 15.50 8.76 -10.74
C GLY A 280 15.98 8.13 -9.43
N PHE A 281 15.32 8.41 -8.31
CA PHE A 281 15.59 7.75 -7.03
C PHE A 281 15.30 6.24 -7.09
N GLN A 282 14.16 5.84 -7.65
CA GLN A 282 13.75 4.45 -7.79
C GLN A 282 14.77 3.63 -8.59
N ARG A 283 15.27 4.17 -9.71
CA ARG A 283 16.37 3.55 -10.50
C ARG A 283 17.63 3.35 -9.65
N LYS A 284 18.05 4.38 -8.91
CA LYS A 284 19.23 4.30 -8.03
C LYS A 284 19.05 3.25 -6.94
N ALA A 285 17.88 3.20 -6.29
CA ALA A 285 17.58 2.26 -5.23
C ALA A 285 17.52 0.81 -5.75
N LEU A 286 16.90 0.58 -6.91
CA LEU A 286 16.85 -0.74 -7.54
C LEU A 286 18.25 -1.22 -7.96
N ALA A 287 19.03 -0.37 -8.63
CA ALA A 287 20.41 -0.70 -9.00
C ALA A 287 21.28 -0.95 -7.76
N HIS A 288 21.10 -0.18 -6.69
CA HIS A 288 21.80 -0.38 -5.43
C HIS A 288 21.44 -1.74 -4.79
N ALA A 289 20.16 -2.09 -4.75
CA ALA A 289 19.71 -3.36 -4.19
C ALA A 289 20.30 -4.58 -4.92
N LEU A 290 20.51 -4.49 -6.25
CA LEU A 290 21.13 -5.57 -7.03
C LEU A 290 22.63 -5.77 -6.74
N ARG A 291 23.27 -4.89 -5.97
CA ARG A 291 24.69 -5.02 -5.57
C ARG A 291 24.91 -5.93 -4.37
N PHE A 292 23.86 -6.35 -3.67
CA PHE A 292 24.00 -7.25 -2.51
C PHE A 292 24.49 -8.64 -2.97
N PRO A 293 25.62 -9.15 -2.43
CA PRO A 293 26.37 -10.24 -3.05
C PRO A 293 25.62 -11.58 -3.05
N ALA A 294 24.88 -11.84 -1.96
CA ALA A 294 24.09 -13.06 -1.79
C ALA A 294 22.66 -12.96 -2.33
N LEU A 295 22.27 -11.84 -2.94
CA LEU A 295 20.91 -11.63 -3.43
C LEU A 295 20.48 -12.75 -4.38
N GLN A 296 19.31 -13.33 -4.13
CA GLN A 296 18.67 -14.32 -4.98
C GLN A 296 17.39 -13.76 -5.57
N HIS A 297 16.50 -13.21 -4.76
CA HIS A 297 15.22 -12.65 -5.20
C HIS A 297 15.04 -11.20 -4.72
N LEU A 298 14.55 -10.35 -5.61
CA LEU A 298 14.15 -8.99 -5.29
C LEU A 298 12.74 -8.74 -5.79
N VAL A 299 11.91 -8.13 -4.95
CA VAL A 299 10.61 -7.61 -5.38
C VAL A 299 10.63 -6.09 -5.35
N TYR A 300 10.42 -5.49 -6.52
CA TYR A 300 10.22 -4.06 -6.69
C TYR A 300 8.72 -3.78 -6.77
N SER A 301 8.23 -2.77 -6.05
CA SER A 301 6.83 -2.36 -6.14
C SER A 301 6.61 -0.86 -5.99
N THR A 302 5.52 -0.37 -6.57
CA THR A 302 5.08 1.01 -6.35
C THR A 302 3.56 1.09 -6.24
N CYS A 303 3.10 2.17 -5.61
CA CYS A 303 1.73 2.65 -5.58
C CYS A 303 1.36 3.58 -6.77
N SER A 304 2.08 3.47 -7.89
CA SER A 304 1.96 4.36 -9.05
C SER A 304 1.35 3.69 -10.26
N LEU A 305 0.61 4.47 -11.05
CA LEU A 305 0.11 4.10 -12.37
C LEU A 305 1.07 4.53 -13.51
N HIS A 306 2.06 5.38 -13.22
CA HIS A 306 2.96 5.92 -14.23
C HIS A 306 4.01 4.90 -14.67
N GLN A 307 4.12 4.69 -15.98
CA GLN A 307 5.14 3.85 -16.60
C GLN A 307 6.57 4.27 -16.17
N GLU A 308 6.79 5.58 -16.04
CA GLU A 308 8.07 6.21 -15.68
C GLU A 308 8.62 5.76 -14.32
N GLU A 309 7.74 5.40 -13.38
CA GLU A 309 8.08 4.88 -12.05
C GLU A 309 8.09 3.34 -12.01
N ASN A 310 7.67 2.67 -13.09
CA ASN A 310 7.35 1.25 -13.09
C ASN A 310 8.21 0.51 -14.13
N GLU A 311 7.65 0.27 -15.31
CA GLU A 311 8.30 -0.48 -16.38
C GLU A 311 9.61 0.18 -16.82
N ASP A 312 9.66 1.52 -16.90
CA ASP A 312 10.87 2.23 -17.34
C ASP A 312 12.01 2.09 -16.32
N VAL A 313 11.69 2.09 -15.01
CA VAL A 313 12.68 1.87 -13.94
C VAL A 313 13.24 0.45 -14.03
N VAL A 314 12.35 -0.53 -14.11
CA VAL A 314 12.72 -1.95 -14.17
C VAL A 314 13.54 -2.23 -15.41
N TRP A 315 13.11 -1.71 -16.57
CA TRP A 315 13.80 -1.92 -17.83
C TRP A 315 15.20 -1.29 -17.83
N ALA A 316 15.31 -0.03 -17.42
CA ALA A 316 16.59 0.68 -17.39
C ALA A 316 17.63 -0.04 -16.52
N VAL A 317 17.22 -0.56 -15.36
CA VAL A 317 18.14 -1.30 -14.47
C VAL A 317 18.44 -2.70 -15.02
N LEU A 318 17.45 -3.43 -15.53
CA LEU A 318 17.67 -4.77 -16.09
C LEU A 318 18.60 -4.76 -17.29
N GLN A 319 18.57 -3.73 -18.14
CA GLN A 319 19.51 -3.62 -19.26
C GLN A 319 20.98 -3.67 -18.79
N GLN A 320 21.29 -3.09 -17.63
CA GLN A 320 22.63 -3.06 -17.04
C GLN A 320 22.99 -4.34 -16.27
N HIS A 321 21.99 -5.16 -15.92
CA HIS A 321 22.14 -6.34 -15.06
C HIS A 321 21.60 -7.63 -15.72
N SER A 322 21.36 -7.62 -17.03
CA SER A 322 20.65 -8.68 -17.78
C SER A 322 21.37 -10.03 -17.81
N LEU A 323 22.68 -10.05 -17.58
CA LEU A 323 23.47 -11.29 -17.44
C LEU A 323 23.32 -11.94 -16.06
N VAL A 324 22.87 -11.18 -15.05
CA VAL A 324 22.85 -11.63 -13.65
C VAL A 324 21.44 -11.79 -13.13
N PHE A 325 20.50 -10.95 -13.57
CA PHE A 325 19.11 -10.98 -13.12
C PHE A 325 18.14 -11.09 -14.30
N ARG A 326 16.97 -11.67 -14.05
CA ARG A 326 15.85 -11.74 -15.01
C ARG A 326 14.53 -11.46 -14.31
N LEU A 327 13.51 -11.05 -15.06
CA LEU A 327 12.13 -11.03 -14.56
C LEU A 327 11.58 -12.45 -14.48
N VAL A 328 10.78 -12.68 -13.44
CA VAL A 328 10.06 -13.95 -13.22
C VAL A 328 8.58 -13.72 -13.44
N LYS A 329 7.96 -14.55 -14.27
CA LYS A 329 6.50 -14.56 -14.44
C LYS A 329 5.86 -15.16 -13.19
N VAL A 330 5.41 -14.30 -12.29
CA VAL A 330 4.73 -14.69 -11.06
C VAL A 330 3.22 -14.55 -11.16
N LEU A 331 2.52 -15.27 -10.29
CA LEU A 331 1.06 -15.27 -10.12
C LEU A 331 0.30 -15.25 -11.47
N PRO A 332 0.36 -16.34 -12.27
CA PRO A 332 -0.25 -16.35 -13.61
C PRO A 332 -1.77 -16.10 -13.62
N SER A 333 -2.45 -16.36 -12.51
CA SER A 333 -3.89 -16.09 -12.34
C SER A 333 -4.20 -14.60 -12.16
N TRP A 334 -3.21 -13.74 -11.93
CA TRP A 334 -3.41 -12.31 -11.81
C TRP A 334 -3.62 -11.69 -13.20
N PRO A 335 -4.78 -11.03 -13.45
CA PRO A 335 -5.21 -10.69 -14.80
C PRO A 335 -4.46 -9.49 -15.40
N HIS A 336 -4.10 -8.51 -14.57
CA HIS A 336 -3.54 -7.24 -15.03
C HIS A 336 -2.01 -7.27 -15.02
N ARG A 337 -1.40 -7.25 -16.20
CA ARG A 337 0.06 -7.38 -16.41
C ARG A 337 0.72 -6.03 -16.68
N GLY A 338 2.05 -5.99 -16.64
CA GLY A 338 2.84 -4.81 -17.03
C GLY A 338 2.58 -4.36 -18.46
N LEU A 339 2.85 -3.08 -18.74
CA LEU A 339 2.67 -2.51 -20.08
C LEU A 339 3.65 -3.15 -21.08
N PRO A 340 3.23 -3.50 -22.31
CA PRO A 340 4.03 -4.24 -23.27
C PRO A 340 5.04 -3.32 -24.01
N ILE A 341 5.92 -2.66 -23.26
CA ILE A 341 6.90 -1.69 -23.78
C ILE A 341 8.31 -2.26 -23.96
N PHE A 342 8.57 -3.45 -23.40
CA PHE A 342 9.82 -4.20 -23.59
C PHE A 342 9.57 -5.72 -23.47
N PRO A 343 10.43 -6.59 -24.02
CA PRO A 343 10.28 -8.05 -23.90
C PRO A 343 10.35 -8.53 -22.45
N GLY A 344 9.31 -9.23 -21.97
CA GLY A 344 9.23 -9.70 -20.59
C GLY A 344 8.50 -8.76 -19.66
N ALA A 345 8.03 -7.59 -20.12
CA ALA A 345 7.22 -6.68 -19.31
C ALA A 345 5.91 -7.33 -18.81
N GLU A 346 5.39 -8.32 -19.56
CA GLU A 346 4.27 -9.14 -19.15
C GLU A 346 4.57 -10.00 -17.91
N CYS A 347 5.83 -10.17 -17.49
CA CYS A 347 6.18 -10.81 -16.23
C CYS A 347 5.82 -9.95 -15.00
N CYS A 348 5.72 -8.63 -15.17
CA CYS A 348 5.30 -7.71 -14.13
C CYS A 348 3.78 -7.75 -13.92
N LEU A 349 3.34 -7.35 -12.73
CA LEU A 349 1.94 -7.20 -12.35
C LEU A 349 1.58 -5.72 -12.26
N ARG A 350 0.40 -5.36 -12.75
CA ARG A 350 -0.27 -4.10 -12.45
C ARG A 350 -1.56 -4.37 -11.69
N ALA A 351 -2.04 -3.37 -10.98
CA ALA A 351 -3.30 -3.42 -10.26
C ALA A 351 -4.07 -2.12 -10.50
N SER A 352 -5.39 -2.19 -10.48
CA SER A 352 -6.26 -1.02 -10.60
C SER A 352 -7.64 -1.28 -9.97
N PRO A 353 -8.39 -0.22 -9.62
CA PRO A 353 -9.74 -0.40 -9.09
C PRO A 353 -10.67 -1.12 -10.08
N ALA A 354 -10.48 -0.88 -11.38
CA ALA A 354 -11.33 -1.43 -12.43
C ALA A 354 -11.03 -2.91 -12.73
N GLU A 355 -9.75 -3.30 -12.75
CA GLU A 355 -9.36 -4.65 -13.19
C GLU A 355 -9.13 -5.63 -12.04
N THR A 356 -8.73 -5.14 -10.87
CA THR A 356 -8.32 -6.01 -9.76
C THR A 356 -9.05 -5.71 -8.46
N LEU A 357 -9.98 -4.74 -8.46
CA LEU A 357 -10.70 -4.26 -7.28
C LEU A 357 -9.74 -3.87 -6.14
N THR A 358 -8.60 -3.27 -6.45
CA THR A 358 -7.59 -2.81 -5.49
C THR A 358 -7.21 -1.36 -5.77
N ASN A 359 -6.35 -0.78 -4.94
CA ASN A 359 -5.63 0.42 -5.36
C ASN A 359 -4.75 0.13 -6.59
N GLY A 360 -4.41 1.20 -7.30
CA GLY A 360 -3.40 1.17 -8.36
C GLY A 360 -2.03 0.78 -7.81
N PHE A 361 -1.38 -0.19 -8.43
CA PHE A 361 -0.13 -0.77 -7.94
C PHE A 361 0.69 -1.40 -9.06
N PHE A 362 1.99 -1.54 -8.86
CA PHE A 362 2.90 -2.24 -9.76
C PHE A 362 3.83 -3.16 -8.96
N VAL A 363 4.13 -4.35 -9.49
CA VAL A 363 5.08 -5.30 -8.89
C VAL A 363 5.93 -5.97 -9.97
N ALA A 364 7.24 -6.01 -9.76
CA ALA A 364 8.19 -6.77 -10.56
C ALA A 364 9.03 -7.68 -9.65
N VAL A 365 9.18 -8.95 -10.05
CA VAL A 365 10.00 -9.93 -9.33
C VAL A 365 11.22 -10.24 -10.17
N LEU A 366 12.39 -9.94 -9.61
CA LEU A 366 13.70 -10.19 -10.21
C LEU A 366 14.35 -11.37 -9.50
N GLU A 367 14.90 -12.30 -10.27
CA GLU A 367 15.63 -13.45 -9.76
C GLU A 367 17.04 -13.48 -10.35
N LYS A 368 18.02 -13.82 -9.50
CA LYS A 368 19.38 -14.07 -9.90
C LYS A 368 19.43 -15.31 -10.79
N GLN A 369 19.99 -15.15 -11.97
CA GLN A 369 20.18 -16.26 -12.89
C GLN A 369 21.16 -17.27 -12.27
N PRO A 370 20.92 -18.58 -12.43
CA PRO A 370 21.93 -19.57 -12.11
C PRO A 370 23.22 -19.20 -12.84
N ALA A 371 24.37 -19.31 -12.16
CA ALA A 371 25.66 -19.15 -12.83
C ALA A 371 25.72 -20.19 -13.97
N GLY A 372 25.56 -19.73 -15.21
CA GLY A 372 25.63 -20.60 -16.37
C GLY A 372 27.07 -21.03 -16.60
N ASN A 373 27.31 -22.35 -16.62
CA ASN A 373 28.38 -22.94 -17.42
C ASN A 373 28.41 -22.25 -18.79
N ASP A 374 29.61 -21.91 -19.26
CA ASP A 374 29.90 -21.42 -20.60
C ASP A 374 28.99 -22.07 -21.63
N ARG A 375 28.04 -21.30 -22.18
CA ARG A 375 27.37 -21.67 -23.43
C ARG A 375 28.29 -21.33 -24.59
N THR A 376 29.35 -22.11 -24.72
CA THR A 376 29.90 -22.44 -26.04
C THR A 376 28.97 -23.45 -26.68
N SER A 377 28.00 -22.98 -27.45
CA SER A 377 27.30 -23.83 -28.42
C SER A 377 26.99 -23.01 -29.66
N SER A 378 27.97 -23.00 -30.55
CA SER A 378 27.85 -23.07 -32.01
C SER A 378 26.43 -22.87 -32.57
N LEU A 379 26.24 -21.75 -33.27
CA LEU A 379 25.26 -21.64 -34.36
C LEU A 379 25.61 -22.68 -35.45
N PRO A 380 24.69 -23.55 -35.87
CA PRO A 380 24.75 -24.12 -37.21
C PRO A 380 24.17 -23.12 -38.21
N VAL A 381 24.82 -23.14 -39.38
CA VAL A 381 24.64 -22.36 -40.61
C VAL A 381 23.18 -22.24 -41.08
#